data_AF-A0A7R9YUE2-F1
#
_entry.id   AF-A0A7R9YUE2-F1
#
_cell.length_a   1.000
_cell.length_b   1.000
_cell.length_c   1.000
_cell.angle_alpha   90.00
_cell.angle_beta   90.00
_cell.angle_gamma   90.00
#
_symmetry.space_group_name_H-M   'P 1'
#
loop_
_entity.id
_entity.type
_entity.pdbx_description
1 polymer ?
#
loop_
_entity_poly.entity_id
_entity_poly.type
_entity_poly.pdbx_seq_one_letter_code
_entity_poly.pdbx_strand_id
1 'polypeptide(L)'
;GGGDSVAAARRMLKRAEGIRGDASDVTAGTWLTFTAVMQVLTSVQALEVPPSNEPGATSKVLPLGLLARGLQGQNELWLAMALSHPAVMELNGSQLAAFLGALLSSDVVKRPVSMWASYSTSEAVVSVVEALEPTRQMLFEMQTDAGLAHWNDTLLVDLRLAGLVEAWAAGATWAQIMEDSSLDDGDVARLLMRTVDLLRQVVFNSHLVPHLKDVAQEALQGMDRKPIADGRF
;
A
#
# COMPACT_ATOMS: atom_id res chain seq x y z
N GLY A 1 -58.22 -17.30 -15.69
CA GLY A 1 -57.42 -16.56 -16.69
C GLY A 1 -56.90 -15.21 -16.21
N GLY A 2 -57.65 -14.39 -15.47
CA GLY A 2 -57.22 -13.02 -15.12
C GLY A 2 -56.42 -12.83 -13.82
N GLY A 3 -56.60 -13.69 -12.81
CA GLY A 3 -55.97 -13.52 -11.48
C GLY A 3 -54.46 -13.76 -11.45
N ASP A 4 -53.97 -14.75 -12.21
CA ASP A 4 -52.53 -15.07 -12.27
C ASP A 4 -51.70 -14.00 -12.97
N SER A 5 -52.28 -13.32 -13.97
CA SER A 5 -51.60 -12.24 -14.70
C SER A 5 -51.36 -11.01 -13.82
N VAL A 6 -52.30 -10.68 -12.93
CA VAL A 6 -52.18 -9.53 -12.01
C VAL A 6 -51.22 -9.85 -10.86
N ALA A 7 -51.21 -11.08 -10.37
CA ALA A 7 -50.26 -11.54 -9.36
C ALA A 7 -48.82 -11.57 -9.88
N ALA A 8 -48.61 -11.97 -11.13
CA ALA A 8 -47.29 -11.94 -11.78
C ALA A 8 -46.78 -10.49 -11.97
N ALA A 9 -47.64 -9.58 -12.43
CA ALA A 9 -47.29 -8.17 -12.62
C ALA A 9 -46.88 -7.47 -11.30
N ARG A 10 -47.58 -7.74 -10.19
CA ARG A 10 -47.20 -7.22 -8.86
C ARG A 10 -45.84 -7.72 -8.39
N ARG A 11 -45.49 -8.98 -8.65
CA ARG A 11 -44.17 -9.55 -8.28
C ARG A 11 -43.04 -8.91 -9.09
N MET A 12 -43.29 -8.61 -10.37
CA MET A 12 -42.33 -7.93 -11.24
C MET A 12 -42.09 -6.48 -10.79
N LEU A 13 -43.13 -5.74 -10.45
CA LEU A 13 -43.01 -4.37 -9.91
C LEU A 13 -42.22 -4.33 -8.59
N LYS A 14 -42.53 -5.23 -7.65
CA LYS A 14 -41.81 -5.32 -6.38
C LYS A 14 -40.33 -5.67 -6.56
N ARG A 15 -40.00 -6.53 -7.54
CA ARG A 15 -38.60 -6.83 -7.91
C ARG A 15 -37.90 -5.64 -8.54
N ALA A 16 -38.58 -4.89 -9.42
CA ALA A 16 -38.02 -3.70 -10.06
C ALA A 16 -37.79 -2.55 -9.05
N GLU A 17 -38.69 -2.38 -8.08
CA GLU A 17 -38.52 -1.44 -6.97
C GLU A 17 -37.36 -1.85 -6.05
N GLY A 18 -37.23 -3.15 -5.73
CA GLY A 18 -36.08 -3.68 -4.98
C GLY A 18 -34.75 -3.42 -5.70
N ILE A 19 -34.66 -3.76 -6.98
CA ILE A 19 -33.45 -3.52 -7.81
C ILE A 19 -33.13 -2.01 -7.87
N ARG A 20 -34.14 -1.14 -7.95
CA ARG A 20 -33.94 0.31 -7.99
C ARG A 20 -33.48 0.87 -6.65
N GLY A 21 -34.03 0.37 -5.53
CA GLY A 21 -33.61 0.71 -4.17
C GLY A 21 -32.17 0.26 -3.88
N ASP A 22 -31.84 -0.99 -4.22
CA ASP A 22 -30.48 -1.53 -4.09
C ASP A 22 -29.49 -0.72 -4.93
N ALA A 23 -29.86 -0.33 -6.16
CA ALA A 23 -29.01 0.51 -7.01
C ALA A 23 -28.81 1.93 -6.44
N SER A 24 -29.84 2.55 -5.84
CA SER A 24 -29.69 3.85 -5.19
C SER A 24 -28.84 3.78 -3.93
N ASP A 25 -28.97 2.72 -3.14
CA ASP A 25 -28.20 2.53 -1.90
C ASP A 25 -26.72 2.22 -2.19
N VAL A 26 -26.45 1.40 -3.21
CA VAL A 26 -25.08 1.15 -3.69
C VAL A 26 -24.44 2.43 -4.25
N THR A 27 -25.19 3.24 -5.00
CA THR A 27 -24.69 4.51 -5.55
C THR A 27 -24.42 5.52 -4.44
N ALA A 28 -25.30 5.61 -3.44
CA ALA A 28 -25.13 6.46 -2.28
C ALA A 28 -23.91 6.04 -1.43
N GLY A 29 -23.73 4.74 -1.19
CA GLY A 29 -22.55 4.20 -0.51
C GLY A 29 -21.25 4.48 -1.26
N THR A 30 -21.25 4.29 -2.58
CA THR A 30 -20.08 4.59 -3.44
C THR A 30 -19.72 6.07 -3.41
N TRP A 31 -20.71 6.96 -3.43
CA TRP A 31 -20.49 8.41 -3.36
C TRP A 31 -19.96 8.86 -1.99
N LEU A 32 -20.43 8.26 -0.90
CA LEU A 32 -19.92 8.51 0.45
C LEU A 32 -18.44 8.12 0.55
N THR A 33 -18.06 6.93 0.07
CA THR A 33 -16.66 6.49 0.05
C THR A 33 -15.80 7.42 -0.81
N PHE A 34 -16.27 7.79 -2.01
CA PHE A 34 -15.57 8.75 -2.85
C PHE A 34 -15.31 10.08 -2.13
N THR A 35 -16.34 10.63 -1.48
CA THR A 35 -16.23 11.90 -0.74
C THR A 35 -15.26 11.79 0.43
N ALA A 36 -15.30 10.68 1.18
CA ALA A 36 -14.37 10.40 2.27
C ALA A 36 -12.91 10.33 1.79
N VAL A 37 -12.66 9.65 0.65
CA VAL A 37 -11.32 9.59 0.04
C VAL A 37 -10.84 10.97 -0.38
N MET A 38 -11.70 11.76 -1.04
CA MET A 38 -11.37 13.13 -1.44
C MET A 38 -11.03 14.02 -0.25
N GLN A 39 -11.74 13.86 0.87
CA GLN A 39 -11.45 14.55 2.12
C GLN A 39 -10.07 14.19 2.64
N VAL A 40 -9.74 12.89 2.76
CA VAL A 40 -8.42 12.44 3.23
C VAL A 40 -7.31 12.97 2.31
N LEU A 41 -7.43 12.79 0.99
CA LEU A 41 -6.44 13.25 0.01
C LEU A 41 -6.21 14.77 0.08
N THR A 42 -7.25 15.55 0.34
CA THR A 42 -7.15 17.00 0.49
C THR A 42 -6.46 17.37 1.81
N SER A 43 -6.83 16.71 2.91
CA SER A 43 -6.24 16.93 4.24
C SER A 43 -4.73 16.67 4.27
N VAL A 44 -4.25 15.67 3.55
CA VAL A 44 -2.81 15.35 3.46
C VAL A 44 -2.09 16.07 2.33
N GLN A 45 -2.74 17.02 1.64
CA GLN A 45 -2.18 17.76 0.50
C GLN A 45 -1.68 16.84 -0.63
N ALA A 46 -2.37 15.72 -0.87
CA ALA A 46 -2.18 14.89 -2.06
C ALA A 46 -3.02 15.42 -3.24
N LEU A 47 -4.13 16.11 -2.95
CA LEU A 47 -5.04 16.70 -3.91
C LEU A 47 -5.46 18.09 -3.44
N GLU A 48 -5.58 19.03 -4.38
CA GLU A 48 -6.19 20.34 -4.17
C GLU A 48 -7.51 20.38 -4.94
N VAL A 49 -8.60 20.63 -4.23
CA VAL A 49 -9.94 20.75 -4.82
C VAL A 49 -10.31 22.23 -4.84
N PRO A 50 -10.66 22.80 -6.01
CA PRO A 50 -11.05 24.21 -6.10
C PRO A 50 -12.36 24.46 -5.34
N PRO A 51 -12.58 25.71 -4.86
CA PRO A 51 -13.81 26.05 -4.17
C PRO A 51 -15.01 25.96 -5.12
N SER A 52 -16.17 25.58 -4.58
CA SER A 52 -17.39 25.26 -5.33
C SER A 52 -18.01 26.45 -6.09
N ASN A 53 -17.53 27.66 -5.83
CA ASN A 53 -17.98 28.91 -6.45
C ASN A 53 -17.20 29.30 -7.72
N GLU A 54 -16.25 28.48 -8.18
CA GLU A 54 -15.47 28.72 -9.42
C GLU A 54 -15.83 27.69 -10.52
N PRO A 55 -16.78 28.02 -11.43
CA PRO A 55 -17.20 27.12 -12.49
C PRO A 55 -16.07 26.85 -13.48
N GLY A 56 -15.76 25.57 -13.71
CA GLY A 56 -14.74 25.13 -14.68
C GLY A 56 -13.34 24.91 -14.10
N ALA A 57 -13.11 25.21 -12.82
CA ALA A 57 -11.88 24.86 -12.14
C ALA A 57 -11.79 23.34 -11.92
N THR A 58 -10.62 22.75 -12.20
CA THR A 58 -10.37 21.31 -12.04
C THR A 58 -9.46 21.06 -10.84
N SER A 59 -9.70 19.97 -10.12
CA SER A 59 -8.80 19.52 -9.05
C SER A 59 -7.37 19.32 -9.56
N LYS A 60 -6.39 19.70 -8.73
CA LYS A 60 -4.96 19.59 -9.03
C LYS A 60 -4.34 18.52 -8.16
N VAL A 61 -3.69 17.54 -8.77
CA VAL A 61 -2.89 16.54 -8.05
C VAL A 61 -1.57 17.16 -7.63
N LEU A 62 -1.26 17.08 -6.33
CA LEU A 62 -0.07 17.67 -5.71
C LEU A 62 1.09 16.64 -5.69
N PRO A 63 2.34 17.04 -5.36
CA PRO A 63 3.49 16.13 -5.43
C PRO A 63 3.31 14.80 -4.70
N LEU A 64 2.70 14.79 -3.51
CA LEU A 64 2.40 13.56 -2.77
C LEU A 64 1.41 12.66 -3.54
N GLY A 65 0.36 13.23 -4.11
CA GLY A 65 -0.60 12.49 -4.94
C GLY A 65 -0.01 11.98 -6.24
N LEU A 66 0.93 12.73 -6.84
CA LEU A 66 1.65 12.31 -8.04
C LEU A 66 2.64 11.17 -7.74
N LEU A 67 3.28 11.21 -6.58
CA LEU A 67 4.09 10.09 -6.06
C LEU A 67 3.20 8.86 -5.88
N ALA A 68 2.10 8.98 -5.12
CA ALA A 68 1.15 7.89 -4.87
C ALA A 68 0.61 7.26 -6.15
N ARG A 69 0.27 8.08 -7.16
CA ARG A 69 -0.20 7.62 -8.47
C ARG A 69 0.77 6.65 -9.18
N GLY A 70 2.07 6.75 -8.89
CA GLY A 70 3.09 5.90 -9.49
C GLY A 70 3.38 4.62 -8.72
N LEU A 71 2.68 4.37 -7.60
CA LEU A 71 2.86 3.20 -6.74
C LEU A 71 1.66 2.26 -6.84
N GLN A 72 1.88 0.98 -6.53
CA GLN A 72 0.85 -0.04 -6.43
C GLN A 72 0.98 -0.77 -5.10
N GLY A 73 -0.09 -0.81 -4.32
CA GLY A 73 -0.13 -1.49 -3.03
C GLY A 73 -1.56 -1.54 -2.49
N GLN A 74 -1.73 -1.98 -1.24
CA GLN A 74 -3.06 -1.91 -0.61
C GLN A 74 -3.48 -0.48 -0.23
N ASN A 75 -2.49 0.41 -0.05
CA ASN A 75 -2.71 1.82 0.27
C ASN A 75 -1.58 2.68 -0.33
N GLU A 76 -1.77 3.15 -1.54
CA GLU A 76 -0.78 3.93 -2.28
C GLU A 76 -0.45 5.27 -1.61
N LEU A 77 -1.44 5.85 -0.91
CA LEU A 77 -1.23 7.07 -0.15
C LEU A 77 -0.25 6.82 1.01
N TRP A 78 -0.48 5.75 1.78
CA TRP A 78 0.41 5.37 2.87
C TRP A 78 1.84 5.11 2.38
N LEU A 79 2.00 4.35 1.28
CA LEU A 79 3.32 4.11 0.68
C LEU A 79 4.01 5.41 0.28
N ALA A 80 3.29 6.35 -0.34
CA ALA A 80 3.84 7.64 -0.75
C ALA A 80 4.24 8.51 0.46
N MET A 81 3.41 8.55 1.51
CA MET A 81 3.71 9.27 2.75
C MET A 81 4.94 8.68 3.43
N ALA A 82 5.02 7.35 3.49
CA ALA A 82 6.13 6.64 4.10
C ALA A 82 7.46 6.91 3.36
N LEU A 83 7.46 6.80 2.02
CA LEU A 83 8.62 7.12 1.17
C LEU A 83 9.03 8.59 1.20
N SER A 84 8.08 9.50 1.46
CA SER A 84 8.36 10.94 1.56
C SER A 84 8.86 11.36 2.94
N HIS A 85 8.87 10.46 3.92
CA HIS A 85 9.24 10.78 5.29
C HIS A 85 10.76 11.07 5.39
N PRO A 86 11.18 12.17 6.04
CA PRO A 86 12.61 12.54 6.10
C PRO A 86 13.52 11.47 6.69
N ALA A 87 13.01 10.66 7.63
CA ALA A 87 13.80 9.59 8.24
C ALA A 87 14.29 8.53 7.22
N VAL A 88 13.59 8.35 6.10
CA VAL A 88 13.96 7.38 5.05
C VAL A 88 15.26 7.78 4.34
N MET A 89 15.64 9.06 4.36
CA MET A 89 16.80 9.57 3.61
C MET A 89 18.15 9.02 4.08
N GLU A 90 18.20 8.51 5.30
CA GLU A 90 19.42 7.98 5.93
C GLU A 90 19.64 6.48 5.66
N LEU A 91 18.69 5.80 5.00
CA LEU A 91 18.81 4.38 4.69
C LEU A 91 19.75 4.15 3.51
N ASN A 92 20.54 3.08 3.59
CA ASN A 92 21.24 2.52 2.42
C ASN A 92 20.31 1.60 1.60
N GLY A 93 20.80 1.07 0.48
CA GLY A 93 19.99 0.24 -0.41
C GLY A 93 19.36 -0.99 0.27
N SER A 94 20.13 -1.75 1.05
CA SER A 94 19.60 -2.94 1.72
C SER A 94 18.57 -2.60 2.80
N GLN A 95 18.79 -1.52 3.55
CA GLN A 95 17.87 -1.03 4.57
C GLN A 95 16.58 -0.46 3.96
N LEU A 96 16.66 0.22 2.81
CA LEU A 96 15.49 0.66 2.08
C LEU A 96 14.65 -0.53 1.61
N ALA A 97 15.28 -1.59 1.09
CA ALA A 97 14.59 -2.82 0.73
C ALA A 97 13.87 -3.44 1.95
N ALA A 98 14.53 -3.49 3.10
CA ALA A 98 13.98 -3.99 4.36
C ALA A 98 12.75 -3.19 4.81
N PHE A 99 12.84 -1.86 4.76
CA PHE A 99 11.74 -0.95 5.09
C PHE A 99 10.53 -1.15 4.16
N LEU A 100 10.76 -1.23 2.85
CA LEU A 100 9.70 -1.52 1.88
C LEU A 100 9.09 -2.91 2.08
N GLY A 101 9.91 -3.92 2.37
CA GLY A 101 9.44 -5.24 2.74
C GLY A 101 8.52 -5.20 3.98
N ALA A 102 8.88 -4.41 5.00
CA ALA A 102 8.07 -4.25 6.21
C ALA A 102 6.69 -3.63 5.92
N LEU A 103 6.61 -2.68 4.99
CA LEU A 103 5.36 -2.07 4.53
C LEU A 103 4.46 -3.06 3.77
N LEU A 104 5.05 -4.05 3.09
CA LEU A 104 4.34 -5.03 2.26
C LEU A 104 4.07 -6.35 2.98
N SER A 105 4.67 -6.59 4.13
CA SER A 105 4.59 -7.87 4.87
C SER A 105 3.17 -8.33 5.14
N SER A 106 2.23 -7.42 5.44
CA SER A 106 0.81 -7.76 5.67
C SER A 106 0.08 -8.29 4.44
N ASP A 107 0.57 -7.98 3.24
CA ASP A 107 0.01 -8.46 1.98
C ASP A 107 0.32 -9.94 1.74
N VAL A 108 1.41 -10.41 2.34
CA VAL A 108 1.98 -11.73 2.12
C VAL A 108 1.66 -12.65 3.28
N VAL A 109 1.84 -12.16 4.51
CA VAL A 109 1.75 -12.96 5.72
C VAL A 109 0.58 -12.52 6.59
N LYS A 110 -0.43 -13.40 6.73
CA LYS A 110 -1.55 -13.22 7.67
C LYS A 110 -1.16 -13.66 9.10
N ARG A 111 -1.58 -12.93 10.14
CA ARG A 111 -1.28 -13.27 11.57
C ARG A 111 -2.19 -14.38 12.14
N PRO A 112 -1.73 -15.19 13.14
CA PRO A 112 -0.35 -15.50 13.53
C PRO A 112 0.02 -16.97 13.24
N VAL A 113 1.07 -17.19 12.46
CA VAL A 113 1.85 -18.44 12.50
C VAL A 113 3.13 -18.14 13.29
N SER A 114 3.64 -19.08 14.08
CA SER A 114 4.93 -18.94 14.76
C SER A 114 6.04 -18.89 13.71
N MET A 115 6.34 -17.70 13.23
CA MET A 115 7.39 -17.47 12.24
C MET A 115 8.62 -16.99 12.98
N TRP A 116 9.74 -17.65 12.72
CA TRP A 116 11.05 -17.18 13.13
C TRP A 116 11.92 -17.01 11.89
N ALA A 117 12.74 -15.97 11.90
CA ALA A 117 13.85 -15.77 10.99
C ALA A 117 15.04 -15.33 11.85
N SER A 118 16.24 -15.87 11.58
CA SER A 118 17.45 -15.53 12.34
C SER A 118 17.90 -14.08 12.15
N TYR A 119 17.35 -13.40 11.15
CA TYR A 119 17.74 -12.05 10.76
C TYR A 119 16.99 -11.01 11.59
N SER A 120 17.74 -10.28 12.43
CA SER A 120 17.22 -9.12 13.13
C SER A 120 17.17 -7.90 12.21
N THR A 121 16.08 -7.15 12.27
CA THR A 121 15.97 -5.83 11.63
C THR A 121 17.06 -4.89 12.15
N SER A 122 17.73 -4.17 11.26
CA SER A 122 18.73 -3.18 11.64
C SER A 122 18.13 -2.02 12.44
N GLU A 123 18.93 -1.44 13.35
CA GLU A 123 18.51 -0.29 14.17
C GLU A 123 18.05 0.89 13.30
N ALA A 124 18.69 1.12 12.16
CA ALA A 124 18.30 2.17 11.22
C ALA A 124 16.86 2.01 10.73
N VAL A 125 16.47 0.80 10.33
CA VAL A 125 15.10 0.52 9.87
C VAL A 125 14.10 0.61 11.01
N VAL A 126 14.46 0.14 12.21
CA VAL A 126 13.62 0.29 13.42
C VAL A 126 13.38 1.77 13.72
N SER A 127 14.43 2.59 13.76
CA SER A 127 14.33 4.02 14.02
C SER A 127 13.50 4.76 12.98
N VAL A 128 13.58 4.36 11.71
CA VAL A 128 12.70 4.90 10.67
C VAL A 128 11.25 4.57 10.98
N VAL A 129 10.91 3.30 11.27
CA VAL A 129 9.53 2.91 11.59
C VAL A 129 8.99 3.62 12.83
N GLU A 130 9.80 3.77 13.87
CA GLU A 130 9.43 4.56 15.06
C GLU A 130 9.15 6.03 14.71
N ALA A 131 9.97 6.63 13.85
CA ALA A 131 9.79 8.00 13.39
C ALA A 131 8.54 8.17 12.49
N LEU A 132 8.12 7.12 11.77
CA LEU A 132 6.90 7.12 10.96
C LEU A 132 5.61 7.03 11.79
N GLU A 133 5.67 6.56 13.03
CA GLU A 133 4.50 6.26 13.85
C GLU A 133 3.52 7.45 14.01
N PRO A 134 3.97 8.70 14.24
CA PRO A 134 3.07 9.85 14.24
C PRO A 134 2.35 10.06 12.91
N THR A 135 3.03 9.84 11.78
CA THR A 135 2.44 9.95 10.43
C THR A 135 1.41 8.84 10.19
N ARG A 136 1.72 7.61 10.63
CA ARG A 136 0.80 6.47 10.59
C ARG A 136 -0.46 6.74 11.41
N GLN A 137 -0.29 7.22 12.64
CA GLN A 137 -1.39 7.52 13.55
C GLN A 137 -2.28 8.65 13.04
N MET A 138 -1.68 9.70 12.48
CA MET A 138 -2.41 10.79 11.83
C MET A 138 -3.29 10.27 10.68
N LEU A 139 -2.74 9.45 9.77
CA LEU A 139 -3.52 8.89 8.66
C LEU A 139 -4.60 7.92 9.16
N PHE A 140 -4.30 7.11 10.18
CA PHE A 140 -5.26 6.22 10.83
C PHE A 140 -6.47 7.00 11.36
N GLU A 141 -6.24 8.10 12.08
CA GLU A 141 -7.28 8.95 12.65
C GLU A 141 -8.10 9.60 11.53
N MET A 142 -7.46 10.19 10.52
CA MET A 142 -8.15 10.80 9.38
C MET A 142 -9.03 9.79 8.62
N GLN A 143 -8.53 8.57 8.38
CA GLN A 143 -9.32 7.52 7.74
C GLN A 143 -10.48 7.07 8.65
N THR A 144 -10.25 6.95 9.95
CA THR A 144 -11.30 6.57 10.91
C THR A 144 -12.42 7.60 10.95
N ASP A 145 -12.08 8.88 11.09
CA ASP A 145 -13.02 10.00 11.15
C ASP A 145 -13.81 10.17 9.86
N ALA A 146 -13.21 9.82 8.71
CA ALA A 146 -13.87 9.81 7.40
C ALA A 146 -14.74 8.55 7.16
N GLY A 147 -14.82 7.61 8.11
CA GLY A 147 -15.59 6.37 7.96
C GLY A 147 -14.88 5.26 7.17
N LEU A 148 -13.57 5.39 6.97
CA LEU A 148 -12.70 4.47 6.22
C LEU A 148 -11.86 3.56 7.13
N ALA A 149 -12.26 3.36 8.39
CA ALA A 149 -11.52 2.57 9.38
C ALA A 149 -11.19 1.14 8.90
N HIS A 150 -12.01 0.58 8.00
CA HIS A 150 -11.81 -0.75 7.41
C HIS A 150 -10.57 -0.85 6.50
N TRP A 151 -9.94 0.27 6.13
CA TRP A 151 -8.66 0.30 5.41
C TRP A 151 -7.45 0.44 6.33
N ASN A 152 -7.63 0.64 7.64
CA ASN A 152 -6.51 0.92 8.54
C ASN A 152 -5.54 -0.26 8.73
N ASP A 153 -5.97 -1.49 8.47
CA ASP A 153 -5.09 -2.67 8.51
C ASP A 153 -3.93 -2.55 7.51
N THR A 154 -4.12 -1.79 6.42
CA THR A 154 -3.11 -1.51 5.38
C THR A 154 -2.01 -0.56 5.83
N LEU A 155 -2.15 0.08 7.00
CA LEU A 155 -1.17 1.00 7.57
C LEU A 155 -0.10 0.29 8.41
N LEU A 156 -0.23 -1.03 8.59
CA LEU A 156 0.70 -1.81 9.41
C LEU A 156 2.10 -1.82 8.78
N VAL A 157 3.11 -1.54 9.60
CA VAL A 157 4.52 -1.78 9.26
C VAL A 157 5.00 -2.95 10.08
N ASP A 158 5.26 -4.09 9.43
CA ASP A 158 5.59 -5.34 10.11
C ASP A 158 7.07 -5.68 9.95
N LEU A 159 7.83 -5.40 11.00
CA LEU A 159 9.29 -5.59 11.03
C LEU A 159 9.73 -7.04 11.12
N ARG A 160 8.83 -8.02 11.34
CA ARG A 160 9.20 -9.42 11.61
C ARG A 160 10.03 -10.06 10.49
N LEU A 161 9.85 -9.61 9.25
CA LEU A 161 10.57 -10.11 8.07
C LEU A 161 11.53 -9.09 7.46
N ALA A 162 11.64 -7.89 8.04
CA ALA A 162 12.47 -6.84 7.48
C ALA A 162 13.95 -7.22 7.45
N GLY A 163 14.47 -7.82 8.53
CA GLY A 163 15.86 -8.31 8.57
C GLY A 163 16.17 -9.36 7.49
N LEU A 164 15.21 -10.23 7.16
CA LEU A 164 15.36 -11.23 6.09
C LEU A 164 15.48 -10.55 4.72
N VAL A 165 14.62 -9.57 4.46
CA VAL A 165 14.66 -8.78 3.22
C VAL A 165 15.96 -7.98 3.13
N GLU A 166 16.43 -7.40 4.25
CA GLU A 166 17.72 -6.72 4.34
C GLU A 166 18.88 -7.64 3.98
N ALA A 167 18.92 -8.84 4.59
CA ALA A 167 19.95 -9.83 4.32
C ALA A 167 19.94 -10.29 2.87
N TRP A 168 18.75 -10.44 2.27
CA TRP A 168 18.63 -10.72 0.85
C TRP A 168 19.19 -9.56 0.00
N ALA A 169 18.80 -8.32 0.25
CA ALA A 169 19.35 -7.18 -0.49
C ALA A 169 20.88 -7.05 -0.33
N ALA A 170 21.41 -7.44 0.83
CA ALA A 170 22.85 -7.45 1.13
C ALA A 170 23.63 -8.66 0.57
N GLY A 171 22.94 -9.61 -0.09
CA GLY A 171 23.59 -10.70 -0.83
C GLY A 171 23.53 -12.09 -0.20
N ALA A 172 22.76 -12.32 0.88
CA ALA A 172 22.58 -13.65 1.46
C ALA A 172 21.98 -14.64 0.44
N THR A 173 22.56 -15.81 0.26
CA THR A 173 22.06 -16.76 -0.74
C THR A 173 20.65 -17.27 -0.42
N TRP A 174 19.92 -17.73 -1.43
CA TRP A 174 18.59 -18.33 -1.22
C TRP A 174 18.63 -19.49 -0.23
N ALA A 175 19.65 -20.33 -0.32
CA ALA A 175 19.86 -21.43 0.63
C ALA A 175 19.99 -20.93 2.07
N GLN A 176 20.77 -19.85 2.30
CA GLN A 176 20.90 -19.25 3.63
C GLN A 176 19.57 -18.69 4.14
N ILE A 177 18.83 -17.95 3.32
CA ILE A 177 17.52 -17.40 3.71
C ILE A 177 16.54 -18.51 4.13
N MET A 178 16.53 -19.62 3.38
CA MET A 178 15.63 -20.75 3.67
C MET A 178 16.10 -21.60 4.86
N GLU A 179 17.41 -21.73 5.08
CA GLU A 179 17.96 -22.42 6.24
C GLU A 179 17.72 -21.63 7.55
N ASP A 180 17.78 -20.30 7.46
CA ASP A 180 17.66 -19.37 8.59
C ASP A 180 16.22 -18.90 8.86
N SER A 181 15.20 -19.52 8.28
CA SER A 181 13.81 -19.15 8.53
C SER A 181 12.85 -20.34 8.50
N SER A 182 11.74 -20.24 9.22
CA SER A 182 10.66 -21.23 9.19
C SER A 182 9.57 -20.92 8.15
N LEU A 183 9.89 -20.07 7.18
CA LEU A 183 8.92 -19.54 6.23
C LEU A 183 8.73 -20.50 5.06
N ASP A 184 7.53 -20.50 4.48
CA ASP A 184 7.30 -21.17 3.22
C ASP A 184 8.07 -20.46 2.09
N ASP A 185 8.77 -21.23 1.25
CA ASP A 185 9.51 -20.74 0.09
C ASP A 185 8.66 -19.78 -0.75
N GLY A 186 7.37 -20.07 -0.92
CA GLY A 186 6.43 -19.27 -1.69
C GLY A 186 6.12 -17.93 -1.05
N ASP A 187 6.02 -17.87 0.28
CA ASP A 187 5.80 -16.62 1.01
C ASP A 187 7.05 -15.74 0.99
N VAL A 188 8.24 -16.32 1.18
CA VAL A 188 9.52 -15.60 1.04
C VAL A 188 9.66 -15.05 -0.37
N ALA A 189 9.48 -15.90 -1.38
CA ALA A 189 9.59 -15.49 -2.78
C ALA A 189 8.58 -14.38 -3.11
N ARG A 190 7.33 -14.51 -2.65
CA ARG A 190 6.30 -13.49 -2.87
C ARG A 190 6.66 -12.16 -2.22
N LEU A 191 7.17 -12.16 -0.99
CA LEU A 191 7.60 -10.92 -0.32
C LEU A 191 8.75 -10.26 -1.08
N LEU A 192 9.78 -11.03 -1.44
CA LEU A 192 10.93 -10.47 -2.17
C LEU A 192 10.54 -9.96 -3.56
N MET A 193 9.70 -10.68 -4.31
CA MET A 193 9.18 -10.23 -5.62
C MET A 193 8.37 -8.94 -5.48
N ARG A 194 7.46 -8.85 -4.50
CA ARG A 194 6.66 -7.64 -4.25
C ARG A 194 7.55 -6.44 -3.89
N THR A 195 8.60 -6.67 -3.11
CA THR A 195 9.59 -5.63 -2.80
C THR A 195 10.36 -5.19 -4.05
N VAL A 196 10.76 -6.13 -4.93
CA VAL A 196 11.39 -5.80 -6.24
C VAL A 196 10.45 -4.97 -7.11
N ASP A 197 9.18 -5.35 -7.22
CA ASP A 197 8.19 -4.63 -8.02
C ASP A 197 7.97 -3.20 -7.51
N LEU A 198 7.86 -3.03 -6.19
CA LEU A 198 7.74 -1.70 -5.59
C LEU A 198 9.02 -0.89 -5.81
N LEU A 199 10.21 -1.49 -5.65
CA LEU A 199 11.47 -0.82 -5.93
C LEU A 199 11.57 -0.34 -7.39
N ARG A 200 11.13 -1.14 -8.37
CA ARG A 200 11.06 -0.71 -9.78
C ARG A 200 10.16 0.52 -9.92
N GLN A 201 8.98 0.52 -9.31
CA GLN A 201 8.08 1.67 -9.34
C GLN A 201 8.72 2.91 -8.72
N VAL A 202 9.40 2.76 -7.57
CA VAL A 202 10.11 3.84 -6.87
C VAL A 202 11.23 4.42 -7.74
N VAL A 203 12.07 3.58 -8.36
CA VAL A 203 13.18 4.01 -9.24
C VAL A 203 12.67 4.84 -10.43
N PHE A 204 11.57 4.42 -11.06
CA PHE A 204 11.01 5.10 -12.23
C PHE A 204 10.04 6.25 -11.89
N ASN A 205 9.75 6.50 -10.61
CA ASN A 205 8.82 7.55 -10.21
C ASN A 205 9.45 8.94 -10.36
N SER A 206 8.93 9.76 -11.29
CA SER A 206 9.44 11.11 -11.55
C SER A 206 9.28 12.08 -10.38
N HIS A 207 8.42 11.77 -9.40
CA HIS A 207 8.08 12.64 -8.27
C HIS A 207 8.81 12.28 -6.97
N LEU A 208 9.61 11.22 -6.97
CA LEU A 208 10.49 10.89 -5.86
C LEU A 208 11.68 11.85 -5.80
N VAL A 209 12.15 12.15 -4.58
CA VAL A 209 13.37 12.94 -4.39
C VAL A 209 14.59 12.24 -5.01
N PRO A 210 15.53 12.97 -5.64
CA PRO A 210 16.65 12.36 -6.38
C PRO A 210 17.52 11.42 -5.55
N HIS A 211 17.90 11.81 -4.34
CA HIS A 211 18.74 10.99 -3.45
C HIS A 211 18.14 9.59 -3.21
N LEU A 212 16.84 9.53 -2.95
CA LEU A 212 16.16 8.26 -2.70
C LEU A 212 16.06 7.38 -3.96
N LYS A 213 16.18 7.94 -5.17
CA LYS A 213 16.24 7.15 -6.40
C LYS A 213 17.55 6.38 -6.50
N ASP A 214 18.66 7.00 -6.14
CA ASP A 214 19.98 6.34 -6.19
C ASP A 214 20.03 5.19 -5.18
N VAL A 215 19.52 5.41 -3.97
CA VAL A 215 19.37 4.37 -2.94
C VAL A 215 18.40 3.26 -3.40
N ALA A 216 17.29 3.62 -4.05
CA ALA A 216 16.35 2.63 -4.60
C ALA A 216 16.95 1.80 -5.74
N GLN A 217 17.85 2.37 -6.54
CA GLN A 217 18.59 1.63 -7.57
C GLN A 217 19.57 0.64 -6.95
N GLU A 218 20.30 1.04 -5.91
CA GLU A 218 21.17 0.15 -5.13
C GLU A 218 20.36 -1.02 -4.55
N ALA A 219 19.23 -0.71 -3.89
CA ALA A 219 18.32 -1.70 -3.35
C ALA A 219 17.81 -2.68 -4.42
N LEU A 220 17.38 -2.17 -5.58
CA LEU A 220 16.89 -2.97 -6.69
C LEU A 220 17.96 -3.91 -7.22
N GLN A 221 19.21 -3.47 -7.35
CA GLN A 221 20.33 -4.31 -7.78
C GLN A 221 20.61 -5.45 -6.81
N GLY A 222 20.56 -5.18 -5.49
CA GLY A 222 20.75 -6.21 -4.47
C GLY A 222 19.60 -7.22 -4.39
N MET A 223 18.38 -6.76 -4.68
CA MET A 223 17.16 -7.57 -4.61
C MET A 223 16.90 -8.41 -5.86
N ASP A 224 17.17 -7.89 -7.06
CA ASP A 224 16.84 -8.50 -8.35
C ASP A 224 17.88 -9.56 -8.77
N ARG A 225 17.89 -10.68 -8.04
CA ARG A 225 18.80 -11.82 -8.27
C ARG A 225 18.08 -13.16 -8.17
N LYS A 226 18.68 -14.21 -8.74
CA LYS A 226 18.08 -15.55 -8.73
C LYS A 226 17.92 -16.09 -7.28
N PRO A 227 16.82 -16.80 -6.96
CA PRO A 227 15.76 -17.25 -7.87
C PRO A 227 14.61 -16.24 -8.04
N ILE A 228 14.68 -15.07 -7.41
CA ILE A 228 13.62 -14.05 -7.42
C ILE A 228 13.56 -13.27 -8.74
N ALA A 229 14.71 -13.07 -9.38
CA ALA A 229 14.80 -12.33 -10.63
C ALA A 229 14.00 -13.00 -11.76
N ASP A 230 13.08 -12.24 -12.36
CA ASP A 230 12.20 -12.69 -13.45
C ASP A 230 12.79 -12.48 -14.85
N GLY A 231 14.06 -12.04 -14.96
CA GLY A 231 14.78 -11.91 -16.23
C GLY A 231 14.28 -10.81 -17.17
N ARG A 232 13.40 -9.91 -16.69
CA ARG A 232 12.96 -8.72 -17.43
C ARG A 232 13.83 -7.53 -17.04
N PHE A 233 14.78 -7.19 -17.90
CA PHE A 233 15.45 -5.90 -17.94
C PHE A 233 14.77 -5.01 -18.98
#